data_AF-I0EPW3-F1
#
_entry.id   AF-I0EPW3-F1
#
_cell.length_a   1.000
_cell.length_b   1.000
_cell.length_c   1.000
_cell.angle_alpha   90.00
_cell.angle_beta   90.00
_cell.angle_gamma   90.00
#
_symmetry.space_group_name_H-M   'P 1'
#
loop_
_entity.id
_entity.type
_entity.pdbx_description
1 polymer ?
#
loop_
_entity_poly.entity_id
_entity_poly.type
_entity_poly.pdbx_seq_one_letter_code
_entity_poly.pdbx_strand_id
1 'polypeptide(L)'
;MSNSLDKEFSNKNSQDIPNDLEVNYLGKRYKISLNETFSVATRLALKERFHNKELNTLELLKDYLHEVCQNAHLRDEIQKLLEKIS
;
A
#
# COMPACT_ATOMS: atom_id res chain seq x y z
N MET A 1 -3.02 48.71 12.16
CA MET A 1 -2.85 47.53 13.02
C MET A 1 -3.25 46.32 12.19
N SER A 2 -2.34 45.37 12.10
CA SER A 2 -2.40 44.19 11.25
C SER A 2 -3.30 43.08 11.81
N ASN A 3 -3.62 42.16 10.89
CA ASN A 3 -4.07 40.76 11.02
C ASN A 3 -5.51 40.59 10.52
N SER A 4 -5.78 40.08 9.31
CA SER A 4 -5.25 38.89 8.59
C SER A 4 -5.48 37.60 9.36
N LEU A 5 -5.99 36.58 8.64
CA LEU A 5 -6.57 35.29 9.09
C LEU A 5 -8.06 35.47 9.40
N ASP A 6 -9.01 35.09 8.54
CA ASP A 6 -9.28 33.70 8.15
C ASP A 6 -9.79 33.55 6.69
N LYS A 7 -8.95 33.90 5.71
CA LYS A 7 -9.07 33.36 4.35
C LYS A 7 -8.13 32.18 4.22
N GLU A 8 -8.46 31.01 4.78
CA GLU A 8 -7.71 29.79 4.48
C GLU A 8 -8.47 28.50 4.83
N PHE A 9 -9.57 28.23 4.13
CA PHE A 9 -9.93 26.84 3.79
C PHE A 9 -10.15 26.74 2.28
N SER A 10 -9.15 27.23 1.54
CA SER A 10 -8.99 26.90 0.13
C SER A 10 -8.30 25.54 0.04
N ASN A 11 -8.94 24.60 -0.65
CA ASN A 11 -8.32 23.52 -1.41
C ASN A 11 -7.01 22.95 -0.84
N LYS A 12 -7.11 21.94 0.03
CA LYS A 12 -6.07 20.91 0.03
C LYS A 12 -6.45 19.87 -1.01
N ASN A 13 -6.04 20.21 -2.23
CA ASN A 13 -5.90 19.38 -3.41
C ASN A 13 -5.97 17.87 -3.11
N SER A 14 -6.90 17.20 -3.76
CA SER A 14 -6.68 15.86 -4.30
C SER A 14 -5.44 15.93 -5.18
N GLN A 15 -4.28 15.90 -4.53
CA GLN A 15 -2.98 15.78 -5.15
C GLN A 15 -3.08 14.52 -5.98
N ASP A 16 -2.95 14.66 -7.28
CA ASP A 16 -3.03 13.59 -8.26
C ASP A 16 -1.93 12.59 -7.91
N ILE A 17 -2.25 11.60 -7.05
CA ILE A 17 -1.26 10.64 -6.55
C ILE A 17 -0.78 9.92 -7.80
N PRO A 18 0.49 10.09 -8.20
CA PRO A 18 0.90 9.62 -9.51
C PRO A 18 0.62 8.13 -9.59
N ASN A 19 -0.02 7.67 -10.66
CA ASN A 19 -0.36 6.25 -10.80
C ASN A 19 0.87 5.35 -10.87
N ASP A 20 2.05 5.91 -11.02
CA ASP A 20 3.27 5.14 -11.14
C ASP A 20 4.03 5.01 -9.82
N LEU A 21 4.57 3.81 -9.58
CA LEU A 21 5.51 3.46 -8.54
C LEU A 21 6.88 3.20 -9.16
N GLU A 22 7.88 3.98 -8.76
CA GLU A 22 9.28 3.73 -9.14
C GLU A 22 9.99 2.94 -8.04
N VAL A 23 10.71 1.89 -8.41
CA VAL A 23 11.49 1.03 -7.51
C VAL A 23 12.87 0.77 -8.11
N ASN A 24 13.87 0.52 -7.26
CA ASN A 24 15.17 0.04 -7.71
C ASN A 24 15.29 -1.46 -7.40
N TYR A 25 15.85 -2.23 -8.32
CA TYR A 25 16.11 -3.65 -8.16
C TYR A 25 17.35 -4.07 -8.93
N LEU A 26 18.32 -4.66 -8.23
CA LEU A 26 19.63 -5.07 -8.77
C LEU A 26 20.35 -3.90 -9.46
N GLY A 27 20.25 -2.70 -8.86
CA GLY A 27 20.85 -1.47 -9.38
C GLY A 27 20.17 -0.90 -10.63
N LYS A 28 19.03 -1.45 -11.05
CA LYS A 28 18.21 -0.92 -12.15
C LYS A 28 16.95 -0.27 -11.61
N ARG A 29 16.51 0.83 -12.23
CA ARG A 29 15.25 1.49 -11.89
C ARG A 29 14.12 0.97 -12.78
N TYR A 30 13.01 0.62 -12.14
CA TYR A 30 11.78 0.17 -12.80
C TYR A 30 10.64 1.11 -12.46
N LYS A 31 9.74 1.28 -13.41
CA LYS A 31 8.51 2.06 -13.27
C LYS A 31 7.32 1.13 -13.44
N ILE A 32 6.46 1.05 -12.42
CA ILE A 32 5.31 0.17 -12.36
C ILE A 32 4.05 1.04 -12.35
N SER A 33 3.16 0.86 -13.32
CA SER A 33 1.88 1.57 -13.34
C SER A 33 0.86 0.85 -12.46
N LEU A 34 0.38 1.54 -11.43
CA LEU A 34 -0.71 1.14 -10.56
C LEU A 34 -2.03 1.56 -11.22
N ASN A 35 -2.79 0.58 -11.70
CA ASN A 35 -4.05 0.82 -12.39
C ASN A 35 -5.21 1.08 -11.39
N GLU A 36 -6.42 1.16 -11.93
CA GLU A 36 -7.63 1.56 -11.21
C GLU A 36 -8.08 0.55 -10.14
N THR A 37 -7.57 -0.68 -10.16
CA THR A 37 -7.90 -1.70 -9.14
C THR A 37 -7.24 -1.39 -7.79
N PHE A 38 -6.22 -0.54 -7.77
CA PHE A 38 -5.58 -0.10 -6.54
C PHE A 38 -6.34 1.07 -5.93
N SER A 39 -6.88 0.86 -4.73
CA SER A 39 -7.47 1.94 -3.95
C SER A 39 -6.44 3.07 -3.71
N VAL A 40 -6.91 4.29 -3.49
CA VAL A 40 -6.05 5.43 -3.19
C VAL A 40 -5.16 5.15 -1.97
N ALA A 41 -5.72 4.55 -0.92
CA ALA A 41 -4.99 4.16 0.28
C ALA A 41 -3.89 3.13 -0.02
N THR A 42 -4.20 2.13 -0.86
CA THR A 42 -3.22 1.12 -1.29
C THR A 42 -2.09 1.75 -2.10
N ARG A 43 -2.41 2.67 -3.03
CA ARG A 43 -1.40 3.40 -3.82
C ARG A 43 -0.46 4.21 -2.92
N LEU A 44 -1.00 4.91 -1.93
CA LEU A 44 -0.21 5.66 -0.95
C LEU A 44 0.72 4.74 -0.14
N ALA A 45 0.19 3.65 0.41
CA ALA A 45 0.97 2.70 1.20
C ALA A 45 2.11 2.07 0.39
N LEU A 46 1.84 1.69 -0.86
CA LEU A 46 2.87 1.15 -1.76
C LEU A 46 3.98 2.18 -2.04
N LYS A 47 3.62 3.45 -2.26
CA LYS A 47 4.61 4.50 -2.47
C LYS A 47 5.44 4.79 -1.24
N GLU A 48 4.82 4.94 -0.09
CA GLU A 48 5.54 5.14 1.18
C GLU A 48 6.54 4.02 1.43
N ARG A 49 6.12 2.78 1.15
CA ARG A 49 6.93 1.60 1.42
C ARG A 49 8.06 1.39 0.42
N PHE A 50 7.83 1.55 -0.88
CA PHE A 50 8.75 1.10 -1.92
C PHE A 50 9.28 2.19 -2.86
N HIS A 51 8.67 3.39 -2.88
CA HIS A 51 9.03 4.38 -3.89
C HIS A 51 10.47 4.86 -3.73
N ASN A 52 11.23 4.85 -4.83
CA ASN A 52 12.63 5.24 -4.90
C ASN A 52 13.56 4.45 -3.95
N LYS A 53 13.13 3.26 -3.50
CA LYS A 53 13.90 2.37 -2.62
C LYS A 53 14.40 1.14 -3.39
N GLU A 54 15.50 0.56 -2.92
CA GLU A 54 15.99 -0.74 -3.41
C GLU A 54 15.13 -1.86 -2.83
N LEU A 55 14.64 -2.75 -3.69
CA LEU A 55 13.86 -3.90 -3.28
C LEU A 55 14.75 -4.97 -2.65
N ASN A 56 14.41 -5.36 -1.43
CA ASN A 56 15.02 -6.49 -0.76
C ASN A 56 14.18 -7.76 -1.01
N THR A 57 14.67 -8.63 -1.90
CA THR A 57 13.97 -9.88 -2.26
C THR A 57 13.73 -10.80 -1.05
N LEU A 58 14.64 -10.81 -0.08
CA LEU A 58 14.52 -11.67 1.10
C LEU A 58 13.42 -11.19 2.04
N GLU A 59 13.27 -9.88 2.22
CA GLU A 59 12.17 -9.28 2.97
C GLU A 59 10.83 -9.54 2.28
N LEU A 60 10.76 -9.35 0.96
CA LEU A 60 9.55 -9.64 0.17
C LEU A 60 9.15 -11.12 0.28
N LEU A 61 10.11 -12.05 0.24
CA LEU A 61 9.84 -13.48 0.41
C LEU A 61 9.33 -13.79 1.82
N LYS A 62 9.94 -13.19 2.85
CA LYS A 62 9.50 -13.35 4.24
C LYS A 62 8.07 -12.87 4.43
N ASP A 63 7.73 -11.70 3.89
CA ASP A 63 6.38 -11.14 3.97
C ASP A 63 5.36 -12.04 3.26
N TYR A 64 5.69 -12.52 2.06
CA TYR A 64 4.83 -13.44 1.32
C TYR A 64 4.56 -14.74 2.10
N LEU A 65 5.61 -15.37 2.65
CA LEU A 65 5.46 -16.59 3.45
C LEU A 65 4.60 -16.34 4.70
N HIS A 66 4.74 -15.18 5.32
CA HIS A 66 3.94 -14.79 6.47
C HIS A 66 2.45 -14.67 6.10
N GLU A 67 2.13 -13.96 5.02
CA GLU A 67 0.75 -13.80 4.53
C GLU A 67 0.13 -15.15 4.15
N VAL A 68 0.87 -16.04 3.48
CA VAL A 68 0.38 -17.38 3.14
C VAL A 68 0.02 -18.19 4.39
N CYS A 69 0.90 -18.20 5.39
CA CYS A 69 0.65 -18.90 6.65
C CYS A 69 -0.55 -18.31 7.41
N GLN A 70 -0.64 -16.97 7.49
CA GLN A 70 -1.77 -16.31 8.14
C GLN A 70 -3.09 -16.61 7.43
N ASN A 71 -3.12 -16.54 6.11
CA ASN A 71 -4.31 -16.84 5.33
C ASN A 71 -4.76 -18.29 5.48
N ALA A 72 -3.82 -19.25 5.52
CA ALA A 72 -4.13 -20.65 5.80
C ALA A 72 -4.76 -20.81 7.20
N HIS A 73 -4.16 -20.20 8.22
CA HIS A 73 -4.70 -20.23 9.57
C HIS A 73 -6.10 -19.62 9.67
N LEU A 74 -6.32 -18.46 9.05
CA LEU A 74 -7.63 -17.81 9.04
C LEU A 74 -8.70 -18.64 8.32
N ARG A 75 -8.34 -19.33 7.23
CA ARG A 75 -9.24 -20.27 6.54
C ARG A 75 -9.66 -21.42 7.44
N ASP A 76 -8.72 -21.99 8.19
CA ASP A 76 -9.02 -23.06 9.15
C ASP A 76 -9.95 -22.58 10.27
N GLU A 77 -9.72 -21.37 10.80
CA GLU A 77 -10.59 -20.78 11.82
C GLU A 77 -12.00 -20.50 11.29
N ILE A 78 -12.13 -19.99 10.06
CA ILE A 78 -13.43 -19.81 9.40
C ILE A 78 -14.14 -21.15 9.23
N GLN A 79 -13.44 -22.20 8.80
CA GLN A 79 -14.01 -23.54 8.65
C GLN A 79 -14.55 -24.08 9.99
N LYS A 80 -13.77 -23.98 11.06
CA LYS A 80 -14.20 -24.38 12.41
C LYS A 80 -15.41 -23.60 12.90
N LEU A 81 -15.48 -22.31 12.57
CA LEU A 81 -16.65 -21.49 12.92
C LEU A 81 -17.88 -21.97 12.15
N LEU A 82 -17.78 -22.19 10.84
CA LEU A 82 -18.88 -22.69 10.00
C LEU A 82 -19.44 -24.05 10.48
N GLU A 83 -18.56 -24.94 10.95
CA GLU A 83 -18.96 -26.23 11.52
C GLU A 83 -19.74 -26.11 12.85
N LYS A 84 -19.56 -25.02 13.61
CA LYS A 84 -20.27 -24.79 14.88
C LYS A 84 -21.66 -24.17 14.72
N ILE A 85 -21.92 -23.55 13.57
CA ILE A 85 -23.21 -22.92 13.23
C ILE A 85 -24.04 -23.76 12.24
N SER A 86 -23.48 -24.83 11.68
CA SER A 86 -24.25 -25.90 11.04
C SER A 86 -24.80 -26.88 12.06
#